data_AF-A0A372RJ86-F1
#
_entry.id   AF-A0A372RJ86-F1
#
_cell.length_a   1.000
_cell.length_b   1.000
_cell.length_c   1.000
_cell.angle_alpha   90.00
_cell.angle_beta   90.00
_cell.angle_gamma   90.00
#
_symmetry.space_group_name_H-M   'P 1'
#
loop_
_entity.id
_entity.type
_entity.pdbx_description
1 polymer ?
#
loop_
_entity_poly.entity_id
_entity_poly.type
_entity_poly.pdbx_seq_one_letter_code
_entity_poly.pdbx_strand_id
1 'polypeptide(L)'
;ADDAGATRFHVILDYRSHHTNSLIRPEMRDWQGPAILIFNNEIFGEEDFQSLMNIRVGGKQGDKTMIGKHGLGFNSCYHFTDVPSLISNDSIVFLDPQETSLGQRGFKSPFPTNGIRRYPERDQLVPFENIEGIDFRSIFRGSLFRIPLRKSRSDISNRVFTIDEVSSL
;
A
#
# COMPACT_ATOMS: atom_id res chain seq x y z
N ALA A 1 6.68 -12.76 5.35
CA ALA A 1 8.06 -12.42 5.76
C ALA A 1 8.87 -13.70 5.91
N ASP A 2 8.41 -14.66 6.69
CA ASP A 2 9.01 -16.01 6.74
C ASP A 2 8.92 -16.78 5.40
N ASP A 3 7.80 -16.65 4.68
CA ASP A 3 7.59 -17.36 3.40
C ASP A 3 8.43 -16.83 2.21
N ALA A 4 9.21 -15.76 2.41
CA ALA A 4 10.00 -15.12 1.36
C ALA A 4 11.51 -15.11 1.63
N GLY A 5 11.99 -15.59 2.78
CA GLY A 5 13.42 -15.57 3.12
C GLY A 5 13.97 -14.21 3.58
N ALA A 6 13.08 -13.25 3.89
CA ALA A 6 13.47 -11.91 4.27
C ALA A 6 14.37 -11.91 5.51
N THR A 7 15.56 -11.35 5.38
CA THR A 7 16.53 -11.21 6.48
C THR A 7 16.34 -9.91 7.26
N ARG A 8 15.57 -8.96 6.72
CA ARG A 8 15.18 -7.70 7.37
C ARG A 8 13.70 -7.45 7.17
N PHE A 9 12.99 -7.30 8.28
CA PHE A 9 11.58 -6.95 8.35
C PHE A 9 11.37 -6.00 9.52
N HIS A 10 10.60 -4.94 9.32
CA HIS A 10 10.12 -4.10 10.43
C HIS A 10 8.89 -3.30 10.03
N VAL A 11 8.20 -2.80 11.06
CA VAL A 11 7.01 -1.96 10.95
C VAL A 11 7.37 -0.55 11.40
N ILE A 12 6.89 0.44 10.65
CA ILE A 12 7.04 1.86 10.96
C ILE A 12 5.64 2.44 11.17
N LEU A 13 5.43 3.10 12.30
CA LEU A 13 4.27 3.96 12.50
C LEU A 13 4.60 5.33 11.94
N ASP A 14 4.00 5.66 10.80
CA ASP A 14 4.18 6.92 10.12
C ASP A 14 3.07 7.89 10.53
N TYR A 15 3.44 8.89 11.33
CA TYR A 15 2.52 9.92 11.84
C TYR A 15 2.34 11.09 10.84
N ARG A 16 3.06 11.08 9.72
CA ARG A 16 3.07 12.21 8.79
C ARG A 16 1.71 12.36 8.09
N SER A 17 1.43 13.59 7.68
CA SER A 17 0.35 13.94 6.76
C SER A 17 0.92 14.75 5.61
N HIS A 18 0.40 14.52 4.42
CA HIS A 18 0.98 15.04 3.18
C HIS A 18 0.00 15.94 2.44
N HIS A 19 0.55 16.78 1.57
CA HIS A 19 -0.25 17.62 0.68
C HIS A 19 -1.08 16.76 -0.30
N THR A 20 -2.11 17.38 -0.87
CA THR A 20 -3.14 16.70 -1.67
C THR A 20 -3.46 17.48 -2.94
N ASN A 21 -2.50 18.24 -3.47
CA ASN A 21 -2.69 19.11 -4.63
C ASN A 21 -2.50 18.33 -5.95
N SER A 22 -1.62 17.33 -5.94
CA SER A 22 -1.24 16.53 -7.11
C SER A 22 -1.35 15.03 -6.84
N LEU A 23 -2.58 14.52 -6.95
CA LEU A 23 -2.91 13.10 -6.71
C LEU A 23 -3.40 12.42 -7.99
N ILE A 24 -3.38 11.09 -8.02
CA ILE A 24 -3.93 10.30 -9.16
C ILE A 24 -5.40 10.64 -9.38
N ARG A 25 -6.16 10.76 -8.28
CA ARG A 25 -7.55 11.21 -8.26
C ARG A 25 -7.81 12.07 -7.00
N PRO A 26 -8.76 13.02 -7.03
CA PRO A 26 -9.09 13.85 -5.87
C PRO A 26 -9.46 13.05 -4.60
N GLU A 27 -10.11 11.91 -4.76
CA GLU A 27 -10.58 11.01 -3.71
C GLU A 27 -9.40 10.35 -2.94
N MET A 28 -8.19 10.35 -3.52
CA MET A 28 -6.99 9.88 -2.84
C MET A 28 -6.58 10.77 -1.65
N ARG A 29 -7.20 11.95 -1.50
CA ARG A 29 -6.93 12.91 -0.41
C ARG A 29 -7.07 12.28 0.98
N ASP A 30 -8.02 11.37 1.15
CA ASP A 30 -8.26 10.76 2.45
C ASP A 30 -7.13 9.84 2.90
N TRP A 31 -6.28 9.42 1.97
CA TRP A 31 -5.23 8.41 2.17
C TRP A 31 -3.81 8.99 2.27
N GLN A 32 -3.71 10.31 2.32
CA GLN A 32 -2.47 11.08 2.48
C GLN A 32 -2.09 11.35 3.96
N GLY A 33 -2.76 10.68 4.90
CA GLY A 33 -2.52 10.85 6.35
C GLY A 33 -1.60 9.79 6.96
N PRO A 34 -1.67 9.61 8.30
CA PRO A 34 -0.89 8.62 9.03
C PRO A 34 -1.10 7.19 8.50
N ALA A 35 -0.09 6.36 8.65
CA ALA A 35 -0.08 5.01 8.10
C ALA A 35 0.78 4.03 8.88
N ILE A 36 0.50 2.76 8.67
CA ILE A 36 1.41 1.67 9.00
C ILE A 36 2.24 1.39 7.75
N LEU A 37 3.57 1.46 7.88
CA LEU A 37 4.48 1.02 6.83
C LEU A 37 5.09 -0.32 7.22
N ILE A 38 5.16 -1.23 6.26
CA ILE A 38 5.75 -2.55 6.47
C ILE A 38 6.85 -2.73 5.45
N PHE A 39 8.10 -2.77 5.93
CA PHE A 39 9.26 -3.00 5.11
C PHE A 39 9.71 -4.46 5.18
N ASN A 40 10.12 -5.01 4.05
CA ASN A 40 10.96 -6.19 3.98
C ASN A 40 11.96 -6.08 2.83
N ASN A 41 13.10 -6.76 2.94
CA ASN A 41 14.15 -6.70 1.93
C ASN A 41 13.96 -7.70 0.75
N GLU A 42 12.83 -8.38 0.68
CA GLU A 42 12.47 -9.22 -0.47
C GLU A 42 11.79 -8.38 -1.56
N ILE A 43 11.82 -8.89 -2.78
CA ILE A 43 11.26 -8.22 -3.96
C ILE A 43 10.09 -9.05 -4.49
N PHE A 44 9.02 -8.36 -4.88
CA PHE A 44 7.88 -8.97 -5.54
C PHE A 44 8.21 -9.26 -7.00
N GLY A 45 8.06 -10.53 -7.40
CA GLY A 45 8.08 -10.92 -8.81
C GLY A 45 6.76 -10.59 -9.52
N GLU A 46 6.71 -10.74 -10.84
CA GLU A 46 5.47 -10.49 -11.59
C GLU A 46 4.31 -11.37 -11.11
N GLU A 47 4.56 -12.66 -10.83
CA GLU A 47 3.55 -13.57 -10.28
C GLU A 47 3.01 -13.14 -8.90
N ASP A 48 3.86 -12.50 -8.08
CA ASP A 48 3.47 -11.96 -6.78
C ASP A 48 2.51 -10.78 -6.95
N PHE A 49 2.83 -9.87 -7.87
CA PHE A 49 1.97 -8.73 -8.18
C PHE A 49 0.63 -9.16 -8.77
N GLN A 50 0.64 -10.12 -9.71
CA GLN A 50 -0.59 -10.66 -10.26
C GLN A 50 -1.44 -11.33 -9.18
N SER A 51 -0.81 -12.09 -8.28
CA SER A 51 -1.50 -12.70 -7.15
C SER A 51 -2.13 -11.63 -6.24
N LEU A 52 -1.37 -10.57 -5.92
CA LEU A 52 -1.80 -9.46 -5.07
C LEU A 52 -2.99 -8.69 -5.66
N MET A 53 -2.94 -8.35 -6.95
CA MET A 53 -4.02 -7.61 -7.64
C MET A 53 -5.29 -8.45 -7.81
N ASN A 54 -5.14 -9.78 -7.88
CA ASN A 54 -6.26 -10.70 -7.98
C ASN A 54 -6.91 -11.04 -6.62
N ILE A 55 -6.38 -10.53 -5.50
CA ILE A 55 -6.99 -10.71 -4.19
C ILE A 55 -8.37 -10.02 -4.18
N ARG A 56 -9.42 -10.84 -4.14
CA ARG A 56 -10.80 -10.37 -4.04
C ARG A 56 -11.13 -10.08 -2.58
N VAL A 57 -11.52 -8.84 -2.28
CA VAL A 57 -12.19 -8.50 -1.03
C VAL A 57 -13.65 -8.92 -1.15
N GLY A 58 -14.01 -10.10 -0.62
CA GLY A 58 -15.42 -10.51 -0.47
C GLY A 58 -15.72 -12.01 -0.61
N GLY A 59 -15.77 -12.72 0.52
CA GLY A 59 -17.04 -13.13 1.14
C GLY A 59 -18.01 -14.13 0.48
N LYS A 60 -17.64 -14.94 -0.52
CA LYS A 60 -18.45 -16.11 -0.89
C LYS A 60 -17.79 -17.40 -0.42
N GLN A 61 -18.48 -18.13 0.47
CA GLN A 61 -18.12 -19.42 1.08
C GLN A 61 -17.78 -20.56 0.08
N GLY A 62 -17.73 -20.31 -1.22
CA GLY A 62 -17.49 -21.32 -2.26
C GLY A 62 -16.39 -21.00 -3.27
N ASP A 63 -15.82 -19.80 -3.26
CA ASP A 63 -14.74 -19.47 -4.18
C ASP A 63 -13.41 -19.85 -3.53
N LYS A 64 -12.78 -20.91 -4.07
CA LYS A 64 -11.41 -21.32 -3.73
C LYS A 64 -10.52 -20.07 -3.79
N THR A 65 -10.27 -19.48 -2.62
CA THR A 65 -9.22 -18.50 -2.41
C THR A 65 -7.96 -19.07 -3.03
N MET A 66 -7.32 -18.34 -3.93
CA MET A 66 -5.96 -18.65 -4.35
C MET A 66 -5.11 -18.55 -3.08
N ILE A 67 -4.90 -19.68 -2.42
CA ILE A 67 -3.96 -19.83 -1.31
C ILE A 67 -2.58 -19.76 -1.97
N GLY A 68 -2.16 -18.54 -2.28
CA GLY A 68 -0.76 -18.22 -2.50
C GLY A 68 -0.13 -17.79 -1.19
N LYS A 69 1.20 -17.80 -1.13
CA LYS A 69 2.06 -17.38 0.01
C LYS A 69 1.74 -16.01 0.66
N HIS A 70 0.86 -15.20 0.05
CA HIS A 70 0.50 -13.86 0.51
C HIS A 70 -1.00 -13.68 0.90
N GLY A 71 -1.83 -14.72 0.71
CA GLY A 71 -3.30 -14.57 0.58
C GLY A 71 -4.12 -14.37 1.85
N LEU A 72 -3.61 -14.74 3.03
CA LEU A 72 -4.31 -14.52 4.32
C LEU A 72 -3.79 -13.28 5.06
N GLY A 73 -2.47 -13.04 5.01
CA GLY A 73 -1.84 -11.93 5.72
C GLY A 73 -2.02 -10.57 5.07
N PHE A 74 -2.19 -10.48 3.73
CA PHE A 74 -2.44 -9.19 3.11
C PHE A 74 -3.85 -8.67 3.43
N ASN A 75 -4.86 -9.55 3.47
CA ASN A 75 -6.24 -9.14 3.72
C ASN A 75 -6.43 -8.47 5.09
N SER A 76 -5.57 -8.72 6.07
CA SER A 76 -5.66 -8.04 7.37
C SER A 76 -5.33 -6.54 7.29
N CYS A 77 -4.64 -6.07 6.24
CA CYS A 77 -4.43 -4.62 6.06
C CYS A 77 -5.78 -3.88 5.91
N TYR A 78 -6.81 -4.56 5.40
CA TYR A 78 -8.14 -3.98 5.23
C TYR A 78 -8.88 -3.69 6.54
N HIS A 79 -8.40 -4.20 7.68
CA HIS A 79 -8.87 -3.71 8.98
C HIS A 79 -8.52 -2.23 9.20
N PHE A 80 -7.43 -1.75 8.61
CA PHE A 80 -6.90 -0.40 8.81
C PHE A 80 -7.14 0.54 7.63
N THR A 81 -7.15 0.01 6.40
CA THR A 81 -7.20 0.83 5.17
C THR A 81 -8.18 0.27 4.14
N ASP A 82 -8.65 1.10 3.20
CA ASP A 82 -9.32 0.62 1.99
C ASP A 82 -8.42 0.64 0.76
N VAL A 83 -7.32 1.40 0.80
CA VAL A 83 -6.40 1.58 -0.34
C VAL A 83 -4.95 1.38 0.08
N PRO A 84 -4.54 0.11 0.28
CA PRO A 84 -3.14 -0.20 0.50
C PRO A 84 -2.33 0.06 -0.77
N SER A 85 -1.04 0.35 -0.58
CA SER A 85 -0.10 0.53 -1.68
C SER A 85 1.21 -0.19 -1.39
N LEU A 86 1.94 -0.55 -2.45
CA LEU A 86 3.18 -1.29 -2.39
C LEU A 86 4.18 -0.71 -3.38
N ILE A 87 5.39 -0.44 -2.91
CA ILE A 87 6.56 -0.27 -3.79
C ILE A 87 7.40 -1.54 -3.67
N SER A 88 7.79 -2.11 -4.80
CA SER A 88 8.80 -3.16 -4.83
C SER A 88 9.60 -3.11 -6.13
N ASN A 89 10.92 -3.09 -6.01
CA ASN A 89 11.85 -2.96 -7.13
C ASN A 89 11.60 -1.72 -8.00
N ASP A 90 11.12 -1.93 -9.21
CA ASP A 90 10.86 -0.95 -10.26
C ASP A 90 9.36 -0.69 -10.44
N SER A 91 8.55 -1.11 -9.47
CA SER A 91 7.10 -1.13 -9.57
C SER A 91 6.46 -0.48 -8.35
N ILE A 92 5.38 0.26 -8.59
CA ILE A 92 4.46 0.75 -7.56
C ILE A 92 3.04 0.26 -7.87
N VAL A 93 2.33 -0.15 -6.84
CA VAL A 93 0.96 -0.67 -6.92
C VAL A 93 0.06 0.07 -5.95
N PHE A 94 -1.11 0.46 -6.42
CA PHE A 94 -2.21 0.94 -5.60
C PHE A 94 -3.39 0.00 -5.77
N LEU A 95 -4.06 -0.33 -4.67
CA LEU A 95 -5.21 -1.23 -4.66
C LEU A 95 -6.42 -0.47 -4.10
N ASP A 96 -7.60 -0.67 -4.67
CA ASP A 96 -8.87 -0.09 -4.23
C ASP A 96 -10.00 -1.06 -4.58
N PRO A 97 -10.21 -2.13 -3.80
CA PRO A 97 -11.13 -3.20 -4.16
C PRO A 97 -12.60 -2.77 -4.29
N GLN A 98 -12.98 -1.61 -3.72
CA GLN A 98 -14.33 -1.03 -3.82
C GLN A 98 -14.42 0.03 -4.93
N GLU A 99 -13.32 0.36 -5.60
CA GLU A 99 -13.27 1.28 -6.74
C GLU A 99 -13.75 2.70 -6.38
N THR A 100 -13.69 3.08 -5.10
CA THR A 100 -14.22 4.35 -4.58
C THR A 100 -13.24 5.52 -4.68
N SER A 101 -11.94 5.23 -4.61
CA SER A 101 -10.86 6.21 -4.58
C SER A 101 -10.13 6.28 -5.93
N LEU A 102 -9.89 5.13 -6.57
CA LEU A 102 -9.18 5.00 -7.83
C LEU A 102 -10.11 4.86 -9.05
N GLY A 103 -11.40 4.57 -8.85
CA GLY A 103 -12.34 4.28 -9.95
C GLY A 103 -12.04 2.96 -10.70
N GLN A 104 -11.15 2.14 -10.15
CA GLN A 104 -10.79 0.80 -10.60
C GLN A 104 -10.20 0.03 -9.42
N ARG A 105 -10.11 -1.30 -9.52
CA ARG A 105 -9.69 -2.17 -8.39
C ARG A 105 -8.27 -1.94 -7.89
N GLY A 106 -7.48 -1.25 -8.68
CA GLY A 106 -6.06 -1.06 -8.46
C GLY A 106 -5.33 -1.05 -9.78
N PHE A 107 -4.06 -0.66 -9.74
CA PHE A 107 -3.19 -0.70 -10.90
C PHE A 107 -1.73 -0.77 -10.48
N LYS A 108 -0.92 -1.29 -11.39
CA LYS A 108 0.54 -1.29 -11.30
C LYS A 108 1.10 -0.23 -12.25
N SER A 109 2.08 0.53 -11.79
CA SER A 109 2.78 1.55 -12.56
C SER A 109 4.30 1.42 -12.36
N PRO A 110 5.12 1.83 -13.34
CA PRO A 110 6.57 1.92 -13.13
C PRO A 110 6.92 2.86 -11.96
N PHE A 111 7.87 2.43 -11.14
CA PHE A 111 8.45 3.24 -10.09
C PHE A 111 9.33 4.36 -10.70
N PRO A 112 9.13 5.64 -10.34
CA PRO A 112 9.94 6.73 -10.88
C PRO A 112 11.40 6.67 -10.40
N THR A 113 12.35 6.80 -11.32
CA THR A 113 13.80 6.79 -11.05
C THR A 113 14.53 8.09 -11.40
N ASN A 114 13.79 9.13 -11.81
CA ASN A 114 14.35 10.45 -12.16
C ASN A 114 13.96 11.56 -11.15
N GLY A 115 13.57 11.15 -9.95
CA GLY A 115 12.99 12.00 -8.92
C GLY A 115 11.53 12.37 -9.19
N ILE A 116 10.83 12.80 -8.15
CA ILE A 116 9.39 13.12 -8.22
C ILE A 116 9.07 14.62 -8.26
N ARG A 117 10.09 15.51 -8.29
CA ARG A 117 9.88 16.96 -8.25
C ARG A 117 8.98 17.49 -9.38
N ARG A 118 9.08 16.91 -10.57
CA ARG A 118 8.27 17.28 -11.75
C ARG A 118 7.19 16.26 -12.08
N TYR A 119 6.97 15.27 -11.21
CA TYR A 119 5.97 14.23 -11.45
C TYR A 119 4.56 14.84 -11.32
N PRO A 120 3.64 14.60 -12.27
CA PRO A 120 2.33 15.23 -12.24
C PRO A 120 1.54 14.92 -10.97
N GLU A 121 1.63 13.68 -10.48
CA GLU A 121 1.02 13.19 -9.25
C GLU A 121 2.02 13.18 -8.08
N ARG A 122 2.89 14.20 -7.97
CA ARG A 122 3.95 14.25 -6.96
C ARG A 122 3.43 13.95 -5.55
N ASP A 123 2.34 14.61 -5.13
CA ASP A 123 1.83 14.45 -3.77
C ASP A 123 1.41 13.00 -3.49
N GLN A 124 1.04 12.22 -4.50
CA GLN A 124 0.75 10.79 -4.35
C GLN A 124 1.98 9.97 -3.91
N LEU A 125 3.18 10.41 -4.29
CA LEU A 125 4.43 9.67 -4.11
C LEU A 125 5.27 10.17 -2.93
N VAL A 126 5.09 11.43 -2.51
CA VAL A 126 5.74 12.01 -1.31
C VAL A 126 5.64 11.12 -0.05
N PRO A 127 4.53 10.39 0.22
CA PRO A 127 4.46 9.53 1.41
C PRO A 127 5.56 8.46 1.50
N PHE A 128 6.14 8.04 0.38
CA PHE A 128 7.22 7.05 0.37
C PHE A 128 8.62 7.68 0.42
N GLU A 129 8.74 8.98 0.16
CA GLU A 129 10.03 9.68 0.12
C GLU A 129 10.71 9.64 1.49
N ASN A 130 12.01 9.34 1.48
CA ASN A 130 12.89 9.17 2.64
C ASN A 130 12.57 7.97 3.56
N ILE A 131 11.71 7.05 3.14
CA ILE A 131 11.50 5.78 3.86
C ILE A 131 12.44 4.72 3.30
N GLU A 132 13.24 4.08 4.15
CA GLU A 132 14.21 3.04 3.77
C GLU A 132 15.12 3.43 2.57
N GLY A 133 15.48 4.71 2.49
CA GLY A 133 16.34 5.24 1.43
C GLY A 133 15.66 5.49 0.08
N ILE A 134 14.32 5.47 0.01
CA ILE A 134 13.58 5.83 -1.21
C ILE A 134 13.75 7.32 -1.48
N ASP A 135 14.52 7.65 -2.53
CA ASP A 135 14.71 9.02 -3.03
C ASP A 135 14.16 9.22 -4.46
N PHE A 136 13.56 8.17 -5.02
CA PHE A 136 13.06 8.10 -6.40
C PHE A 136 14.12 8.39 -7.48
N ARG A 137 15.42 8.21 -7.19
CA ARG A 137 16.52 8.39 -8.15
C ARG A 137 17.14 7.07 -8.61
N SER A 138 16.77 5.97 -7.96
CA SER A 138 17.13 4.61 -8.34
C SER A 138 16.01 3.65 -7.93
N ILE A 139 16.01 2.44 -8.51
CA ILE A 139 15.09 1.37 -8.10
C ILE A 139 15.17 1.08 -6.60
N PHE A 140 14.07 0.65 -6.01
CA PHE A 140 14.01 0.31 -4.59
C PHE A 140 14.26 -1.18 -4.37
N ARG A 141 15.41 -1.55 -3.79
CA ARG A 141 15.79 -2.96 -3.59
C ARG A 141 15.16 -3.54 -2.31
N GLY A 142 13.84 -3.66 -2.32
CA GLY A 142 13.04 -4.23 -1.25
C GLY A 142 11.55 -4.06 -1.55
N SER A 143 10.72 -4.29 -0.54
CA SER A 143 9.27 -4.12 -0.60
C SER A 143 8.78 -3.28 0.57
N LEU A 144 8.04 -2.22 0.26
CA LEU A 144 7.46 -1.30 1.23
C LEU A 144 5.96 -1.24 1.00
N PHE A 145 5.20 -1.82 1.92
CA PHE A 145 3.77 -1.58 2.00
C PHE A 145 3.49 -0.30 2.74
N ARG A 146 2.52 0.47 2.24
CA ARG A 146 1.92 1.59 2.94
C ARG A 146 0.43 1.33 3.13
N ILE A 147 0.01 1.35 4.39
CA ILE A 147 -1.35 1.07 4.86
C ILE A 147 -1.88 2.35 5.51
N PRO A 148 -2.40 3.30 4.72
CA PRO A 148 -2.90 4.57 5.25
C PRO A 148 -4.17 4.35 6.06
N LEU A 149 -4.25 4.95 7.25
CA LEU A 149 -5.39 4.74 8.14
C LEU A 149 -6.65 5.36 7.56
N ARG A 150 -7.71 4.57 7.53
CA ARG A 150 -9.05 4.98 7.09
C ARG A 150 -9.56 6.14 7.95
N LYS A 151 -10.11 7.17 7.31
CA LYS A 151 -10.66 8.36 7.99
C LYS A 151 -12.17 8.29 8.26
N SER A 152 -12.90 7.49 7.50
CA SER A 152 -14.36 7.36 7.56
C SER A 152 -14.76 5.91 7.32
N ARG A 153 -15.93 5.48 7.79
CA ARG A 153 -16.38 4.09 7.62
C ARG A 153 -16.54 3.74 6.14
N SER A 154 -16.25 2.48 5.79
CA SER A 154 -16.44 1.94 4.44
C SER A 154 -17.21 0.61 4.48
N ASP A 155 -17.56 0.10 3.31
CA ASP A 155 -18.17 -1.23 3.16
C ASP A 155 -17.21 -2.37 3.54
N ILE A 156 -15.90 -2.11 3.55
CA ILE A 156 -14.88 -3.08 3.98
C ILE A 156 -14.82 -3.16 5.50
N SER A 157 -14.85 -2.01 6.19
CA SER A 157 -14.84 -1.96 7.65
C SER A 157 -15.48 -0.69 8.20
N ASN A 158 -16.24 -0.86 9.27
CA ASN A 158 -16.79 0.24 10.06
C ASN A 158 -15.82 0.77 11.14
N ARG A 159 -14.64 0.16 11.29
CA ARG A 159 -13.65 0.57 12.28
C ARG A 159 -12.67 1.59 11.69
N VAL A 160 -12.53 2.69 12.42
CA VAL A 160 -11.58 3.77 12.15
C VAL A 160 -10.59 3.75 13.29
N PHE A 161 -9.30 3.71 12.98
CA PHE A 161 -8.22 3.71 13.97
C PHE A 161 -7.47 5.03 13.91
N THR A 162 -7.07 5.55 15.08
CA THR A 162 -5.99 6.53 15.15
C THR A 162 -4.64 5.82 15.15
N ILE A 163 -3.58 6.54 14.79
CA ILE A 163 -2.22 5.97 14.81
C ILE A 163 -1.77 5.65 16.26
N ASP A 164 -2.28 6.37 17.26
CA ASP A 164 -2.01 6.09 18.69
C ASP A 164 -2.70 4.80 19.16
N GLU A 165 -3.93 4.55 18.69
CA GLU A 165 -4.62 3.29 18.95
C GLU A 165 -3.84 2.11 18.34
N VAL A 166 -3.34 2.27 17.12
CA VAL A 166 -2.49 1.25 16.47
C VAL A 166 -1.21 1.02 17.27
N SER A 167 -0.58 2.08 17.79
CA SER A 167 0.63 1.96 18.62
C SER A 167 0.40 1.22 19.94
N SER A 168 -0.86 1.07 20.35
CA SER A 168 -1.25 0.44 21.62
C SER A 168 -1.77 -0.99 21.45
N LEU A 169 -1.77 -1.53 20.22
CA LEU A 169 -2.14 -2.92 19.89
C LEU A 169 -0.95 -3.87 20.12
#